data_AF-X1I210-F1
#
_entry.id   AF-X1I210-F1
#
_cell.length_a   1.000
_cell.length_b   1.000
_cell.length_c   1.000
_cell.angle_alpha   90.00
_cell.angle_beta   90.00
_cell.angle_gamma   90.00
#
_symmetry.space_group_name_H-M   'P 1'
#
loop_
_entity.id
_entity.type
_entity.pdbx_description
1 polymer ?
#
loop_
_entity_poly.entity_id
_entity_poly.type
_entity_poly.pdbx_seq_one_letter_code
_entity_poly.pdbx_strand_id
1 'polypeptide(L)'
;IYIYALGYAEGKATPPSHWETTEYLKSLGFKVNPNNALFTSIEQVEEYHHTWAERRESLQYEVDGIVVKVDSLNLQDQLGNIGHEPRWAIAYKFPAIQGTTALEEIKISVGRTGTLNPYAVLKPVSVGGVTIKQAALHNEDDIRRKDIREGDTVIIQRAGEVIPEVVAPIKSKRTGQEKEFSLLDKIFDSQKQRPACPVCGAEVVKPEGEVMYYCSNAACPAQVQERLEHFASRGAMNIRGIGESQSAMLLSEGLVKDAADLYYLKQKKEQL
;
A
#
# COMPACT_ATOMS: atom_id res chain seq x y z
N ILE A 1 22.92 5.63 -2.25
CA ILE A 1 22.54 6.57 -1.18
C ILE A 1 22.77 7.98 -1.70
N TYR A 2 21.73 8.81 -1.66
CA TYR A 2 21.81 10.24 -1.96
C TYR A 2 21.30 11.04 -0.75
N ILE A 3 22.06 12.06 -0.34
CA ILE A 3 21.68 12.99 0.72
C ILE A 3 20.87 14.13 0.10
N TYR A 4 19.82 14.55 0.80
CA TYR A 4 18.84 15.51 0.28
C TYR A 4 18.42 16.61 1.27
N ALA A 5 18.97 16.62 2.49
CA ALA A 5 18.69 17.63 3.50
C ALA A 5 19.76 17.61 4.60
N LEU A 6 19.92 18.75 5.28
CA LEU A 6 20.64 18.88 6.54
C LEU A 6 19.59 18.90 7.67
N GLY A 7 19.80 18.06 8.70
CA GLY A 7 18.90 17.98 9.85
C GLY A 7 19.33 18.93 10.98
N TYR A 8 20.29 18.48 11.79
CA TYR A 8 20.86 19.26 12.89
C TYR A 8 22.26 19.78 12.53
N ALA A 9 22.53 21.03 12.87
CA ALA A 9 23.85 21.64 12.76
C ALA A 9 24.11 22.56 13.96
N GLU A 10 25.32 22.53 14.50
CA GLU A 10 25.75 23.37 15.62
C GLU A 10 27.10 24.03 15.27
N GLY A 11 27.32 25.24 15.79
CA GLY A 11 28.64 25.89 15.78
C GLY A 11 29.06 26.53 14.45
N LYS A 12 28.21 26.54 13.41
CA LYS A 12 28.43 27.26 12.14
C LYS A 12 27.12 27.76 11.54
N ALA A 13 27.18 28.87 10.81
CA ALA A 13 26.08 29.30 9.96
C ALA A 13 25.87 28.27 8.84
N THR A 14 24.63 27.81 8.66
CA THR A 14 24.22 26.99 7.52
C THR A 14 23.86 27.89 6.34
N PRO A 15 24.00 27.41 5.09
CA PRO A 15 23.56 28.20 3.94
C PRO A 15 22.08 28.59 4.04
N PRO A 16 21.68 29.78 3.57
CA PRO A 16 20.31 30.28 3.67
C PRO A 16 19.28 29.56 2.79
N SER A 17 19.72 28.77 1.80
CA SER A 17 18.83 28.04 0.90
C SER A 17 19.08 26.53 0.86
N HIS A 18 18.07 25.78 0.42
CA HIS A 18 18.13 24.34 0.27
C HIS A 18 19.13 23.91 -0.80
N TRP A 19 19.17 24.65 -1.92
CA TRP A 19 20.14 24.44 -3.00
C TRP A 19 21.58 24.63 -2.51
N GLU A 20 21.86 25.74 -1.84
CA GLU A 20 23.19 26.02 -1.31
C GLU A 20 23.60 25.02 -0.21
N THR A 21 22.65 24.59 0.61
CA THR A 21 22.86 23.51 1.59
C THR A 21 23.26 22.21 0.88
N THR A 22 22.62 21.90 -0.23
CA THR A 22 22.88 20.70 -1.02
C THR A 22 24.26 20.76 -1.69
N GLU A 23 24.64 21.89 -2.28
CA GLU A 23 25.97 22.09 -2.86
C GLU A 23 27.07 22.11 -1.78
N TYR A 24 26.80 22.67 -0.60
CA TYR A 24 27.70 22.59 0.54
C TYR A 24 27.95 21.14 0.97
N LEU A 25 26.90 20.33 1.13
CA LEU A 25 27.03 18.90 1.46
C LEU A 25 27.84 18.15 0.39
N LYS A 26 27.60 18.44 -0.89
CA LYS A 26 28.40 17.90 -2.00
C LYS A 26 29.88 18.28 -1.89
N SER A 27 30.19 19.53 -1.51
CA SER A 27 31.57 19.99 -1.28
C SER A 27 32.28 19.25 -0.15
N LEU A 28 31.53 18.74 0.84
CA LEU A 28 32.04 17.91 1.94
C LEU A 28 32.23 16.44 1.56
N GLY A 29 31.93 16.05 0.31
CA GLY A 29 32.07 14.69 -0.19
C GLY A 29 30.83 13.82 0.00
N PHE A 30 29.70 14.38 0.45
CA PHE A 30 28.44 13.64 0.47
C PHE A 30 27.91 13.40 -0.94
N LYS A 31 27.35 12.21 -1.17
CA LYS A 31 26.70 11.88 -2.45
C LYS A 31 25.36 12.61 -2.53
N VAL A 32 25.25 13.58 -3.41
CA VAL A 32 24.00 14.27 -3.77
C VAL A 32 23.51 13.73 -5.11
N ASN A 33 22.19 13.72 -5.34
CA ASN A 33 21.65 13.27 -6.62
C ASN A 33 22.08 14.23 -7.74
N PRO A 34 22.77 13.76 -8.79
CA PRO A 34 23.27 14.62 -9.87
C PRO A 34 22.15 15.27 -10.69
N ASN A 35 20.92 14.76 -10.59
CA ASN A 35 19.80 15.27 -11.35
C ASN A 35 19.10 16.46 -10.67
N ASN A 36 19.44 16.81 -9.41
CA ASN A 36 18.84 17.97 -8.73
C ASN A 36 18.97 19.26 -9.57
N ALA A 37 17.91 20.06 -9.60
CA ALA A 37 17.87 21.32 -10.34
C ALA A 37 17.15 22.40 -9.53
N LEU A 38 17.56 23.66 -9.74
CA LEU A 38 16.93 24.85 -9.16
C LEU A 38 16.05 25.51 -10.23
N PHE A 39 14.81 25.82 -9.87
CA PHE A 39 13.83 26.44 -10.76
C PHE A 39 13.30 27.74 -10.16
N THR A 40 12.92 28.66 -11.03
CA THR A 40 12.37 29.97 -10.65
C THR A 40 10.87 30.09 -10.90
N SER A 41 10.25 29.09 -11.54
CA SER A 41 8.80 29.07 -11.79
C SER A 41 8.24 27.64 -11.73
N ILE A 42 6.92 27.53 -11.59
CA ILE A 42 6.22 26.23 -11.51
C ILE A 42 6.22 25.52 -12.86
N GLU A 43 6.15 26.26 -13.96
CA GLU A 43 6.14 25.71 -15.33
C GLU A 43 7.44 24.95 -15.61
N GLN A 44 8.58 25.45 -15.13
CA GLN A 44 9.86 24.75 -15.24
C GLN A 44 9.88 23.44 -14.44
N VAL A 45 9.22 23.43 -13.27
CA VAL A 45 9.07 22.22 -12.45
C VAL A 45 8.19 21.19 -13.15
N GLU A 46 7.11 21.60 -13.80
CA GLU A 46 6.23 20.74 -14.59
C GLU A 46 6.96 20.13 -15.80
N GLU A 47 7.69 20.95 -16.56
CA GLU A 47 8.49 20.47 -17.70
C GLU A 47 9.58 19.47 -17.25
N TYR A 48 10.23 19.75 -16.12
CA TYR A 48 11.21 18.85 -15.53
C TYR A 48 10.57 17.53 -15.04
N HIS A 49 9.37 17.59 -14.45
CA HIS A 49 8.59 16.39 -14.10
C HIS A 49 8.26 15.55 -15.34
N HIS A 50 7.74 16.16 -16.41
CA HIS A 50 7.42 15.46 -17.65
C HIS A 50 8.65 14.79 -18.26
N THR A 51 9.78 15.49 -18.30
CA THR A 51 11.05 14.96 -18.81
C THR A 51 11.45 13.68 -18.06
N TRP A 52 11.34 13.68 -16.73
CA TRP A 52 11.69 12.50 -15.94
C TRP A 52 10.62 11.42 -15.93
N ALA A 53 9.35 11.76 -16.07
CA ALA A 53 8.27 10.77 -16.21
C ALA A 53 8.52 9.87 -17.43
N GLU A 54 9.00 10.44 -18.54
CA GLU A 54 9.34 9.71 -19.76
C GLU A 54 10.67 8.95 -19.64
N ARG A 55 11.67 9.54 -18.98
CA ARG A 55 13.04 9.01 -18.94
C ARG A 55 13.36 8.19 -17.70
N ARG A 56 12.43 7.98 -16.77
CA ARG A 56 12.69 7.29 -15.49
C ARG A 56 13.34 5.92 -15.65
N GLU A 57 13.03 5.19 -16.73
CA GLU A 57 13.61 3.86 -17.01
C GLU A 57 15.10 3.92 -17.40
N SER A 58 15.62 5.10 -17.74
CA SER A 58 17.05 5.29 -18.01
C SER A 58 17.90 5.43 -16.74
N LEU A 59 17.26 5.63 -15.58
CA LEU A 59 17.96 5.73 -14.31
C LEU A 59 18.41 4.35 -13.84
N GLN A 60 19.58 4.30 -13.19
CA GLN A 60 20.12 3.08 -12.58
C GLN A 60 19.40 2.70 -11.27
N TYR A 61 18.29 3.36 -10.96
CA TYR A 61 17.53 3.21 -9.74
C TYR A 61 16.06 3.56 -10.01
N GLU A 62 15.15 2.95 -9.25
CA GLU A 62 13.72 3.25 -9.36
C GLU A 62 13.38 4.60 -8.72
N VAL A 63 12.40 5.29 -9.31
CA VAL A 63 11.84 6.55 -8.83
C VAL A 63 10.34 6.55 -9.05
N ASP A 64 9.58 7.12 -8.10
CA ASP A 64 8.12 7.26 -8.19
C ASP A 64 7.67 8.71 -8.43
N GLY A 65 8.60 9.64 -8.60
CA GLY A 65 8.33 11.05 -8.85
C GLY A 65 9.55 11.95 -8.64
N ILE A 66 9.28 13.25 -8.50
CA ILE A 66 10.23 14.25 -8.02
C ILE A 66 9.75 14.82 -6.69
N VAL A 67 10.65 15.42 -5.91
CA VAL A 67 10.28 16.20 -4.72
C VAL A 67 10.51 17.68 -5.01
N VAL A 68 9.44 18.46 -4.98
CA VAL A 68 9.48 19.91 -5.16
C VAL A 68 9.59 20.55 -3.78
N LYS A 69 10.55 21.45 -3.58
CA LYS A 69 10.81 22.11 -2.30
C LYS A 69 10.96 23.61 -2.51
N VAL A 70 10.39 24.40 -1.61
CA VAL A 70 10.68 25.83 -1.53
C VAL A 70 12.16 26.01 -1.20
N ASP A 71 12.91 26.78 -2.00
CA ASP A 71 14.37 26.86 -1.83
C ASP A 71 14.79 27.64 -0.56
N SER A 72 14.09 28.72 -0.22
CA SER A 72 14.42 29.55 0.95
C SER A 72 14.13 28.82 2.26
N LEU A 73 15.14 28.60 3.10
CA LEU A 73 14.96 27.95 4.41
C LEU A 73 14.13 28.81 5.36
N ASN A 74 14.21 30.14 5.27
CA ASN A 74 13.35 31.04 6.05
C ASN A 74 11.86 30.83 5.71
N LEU A 75 11.53 30.66 4.42
CA LEU A 75 10.17 30.35 4.01
C LEU A 75 9.75 28.94 4.46
N GLN A 76 10.65 27.97 4.45
CA GLN A 76 10.37 26.63 4.99
C GLN A 76 9.98 26.70 6.48
N ASP A 77 10.73 27.46 7.28
CA ASP A 77 10.47 27.66 8.71
C ASP A 77 9.11 28.35 8.95
N GLN A 78 8.79 29.39 8.17
CA GLN A 78 7.51 30.09 8.25
C GLN A 78 6.32 29.21 7.85
N LEU A 79 6.50 28.37 6.82
CA LEU A 79 5.46 27.46 6.36
C LEU A 79 5.21 26.35 7.38
N GLY A 80 6.27 25.81 8.00
CA GLY A 80 6.18 24.77 9.03
C GLY A 80 5.63 23.43 8.52
N ASN A 81 5.05 22.64 9.42
CA ASN A 81 4.54 21.29 9.17
C ASN A 81 3.08 21.14 9.61
N ILE A 82 2.33 20.22 8.98
CA ILE A 82 1.02 19.73 9.45
C ILE A 82 1.19 18.26 9.81
N GLY A 83 1.07 17.93 11.10
CA GLY A 83 1.37 16.58 11.60
C GLY A 83 2.82 16.18 11.27
N HIS A 84 2.98 15.19 10.39
CA HIS A 84 4.29 14.70 9.94
C HIS A 84 4.71 15.23 8.56
N GLU A 85 3.89 16.07 7.91
CA GLU A 85 4.13 16.53 6.54
C GLU A 85 4.58 18.00 6.49
N PRO A 86 5.68 18.33 5.77
CA PRO A 86 6.10 19.70 5.57
C PRO A 86 5.19 20.45 4.60
N ARG A 87 4.86 21.71 4.91
CA ARG A 87 4.05 22.57 4.03
C ARG A 87 4.85 23.18 2.88
N TRP A 88 6.17 23.07 2.93
CA TRP A 88 7.11 23.67 1.98
C TRP A 88 7.67 22.67 0.96
N ALA A 89 7.23 21.40 1.01
CA ALA A 89 7.64 20.39 0.05
C ALA A 89 6.47 19.48 -0.35
N ILE A 90 6.51 18.98 -1.58
CA ILE A 90 5.54 18.01 -2.09
C ILE A 90 6.25 16.95 -2.93
N ALA A 91 5.84 15.69 -2.75
CA ALA A 91 6.21 14.60 -3.65
C ALA A 91 5.31 14.66 -4.89
N TYR A 92 5.85 15.17 -6.00
CA TYR A 92 5.15 15.22 -7.27
C TYR A 92 5.37 13.90 -8.02
N LYS A 93 4.45 12.95 -7.76
CA LYS A 93 4.55 11.57 -8.27
C LYS A 93 4.36 11.49 -9.78
N PHE A 94 5.06 10.54 -10.41
CA PHE A 94 4.79 10.17 -11.80
C PHE A 94 3.46 9.42 -11.90
N PRO A 95 2.83 9.41 -13.09
CA PRO A 95 1.71 8.53 -13.35
C PRO A 95 2.07 7.07 -13.01
N ALA A 96 1.12 6.39 -12.35
CA ALA A 96 1.25 4.99 -12.02
C ALA A 96 1.51 4.16 -13.28
N ILE A 97 2.35 3.13 -13.17
CA ILE A 97 2.57 2.21 -14.28
C ILE A 97 1.33 1.34 -14.38
N GLN A 98 0.71 1.32 -15.56
CA GLN A 98 -0.46 0.52 -15.83
C GLN A 98 -0.13 -0.71 -16.66
N GLY A 99 -0.87 -1.78 -16.44
CA GLY A 99 -0.86 -2.98 -17.27
C GLY A 99 -2.27 -3.48 -17.48
N THR A 100 -2.47 -4.37 -18.44
CA THR A 100 -3.76 -5.01 -18.68
C THR A 100 -3.63 -6.52 -18.50
N THR A 101 -4.55 -7.13 -17.78
CA THR A 101 -4.56 -8.58 -17.59
C THR A 101 -5.98 -9.12 -17.41
N ALA A 102 -6.14 -10.44 -17.43
CA ALA A 102 -7.43 -11.08 -17.15
C ALA A 102 -7.67 -11.14 -15.63
N LEU A 103 -8.86 -10.71 -15.20
CA LEU A 103 -9.39 -10.94 -13.86
C LEU A 103 -9.96 -12.36 -13.80
N GLU A 104 -9.24 -13.27 -13.17
CA GLU A 104 -9.63 -14.68 -13.10
C GLU A 104 -10.71 -14.90 -12.04
N GLU A 105 -10.55 -14.28 -10.88
CA GLU A 105 -11.47 -14.45 -9.75
C GLU A 105 -11.40 -13.24 -8.82
N ILE A 106 -12.51 -12.92 -8.14
CA ILE A 106 -12.53 -12.03 -6.97
C ILE A 106 -12.65 -12.90 -5.73
N LYS A 107 -11.65 -12.83 -4.83
CA LYS A 107 -11.65 -13.52 -3.54
C LYS A 107 -11.89 -12.54 -2.40
N ILE A 108 -12.24 -13.06 -1.23
CA ILE A 108 -12.52 -12.26 -0.03
C ILE A 108 -11.50 -12.60 1.05
N SER A 109 -10.80 -11.59 1.57
CA SER A 109 -10.00 -11.70 2.79
C SER A 109 -10.76 -11.15 4.00
N VAL A 110 -10.42 -11.62 5.20
CA VAL A 110 -11.01 -11.15 6.45
C VAL A 110 -9.96 -10.33 7.19
N GLY A 111 -10.18 -9.03 7.33
CA GLY A 111 -9.25 -8.13 8.00
C GLY A 111 -9.29 -8.25 9.52
N ARG A 112 -8.36 -7.56 10.19
CA ARG A 112 -8.19 -7.51 11.66
C ARG A 112 -9.47 -7.28 12.48
N THR A 113 -10.35 -6.39 12.00
CA THR A 113 -11.61 -6.02 12.66
C THR A 113 -12.80 -6.82 12.14
N GLY A 114 -12.56 -7.84 11.31
CA GLY A 114 -13.58 -8.65 10.69
C GLY A 114 -14.07 -8.15 9.34
N THR A 115 -13.55 -7.02 8.81
CA THR A 115 -13.91 -6.51 7.48
C THR A 115 -13.72 -7.57 6.40
N LEU A 116 -14.70 -7.73 5.52
CA LEU A 116 -14.61 -8.60 4.35
C LEU A 116 -14.12 -7.76 3.16
N ASN A 117 -12.85 -7.95 2.78
CA ASN A 117 -12.17 -7.14 1.78
C ASN A 117 -12.03 -7.96 0.48
N PRO A 118 -12.66 -7.52 -0.62
CA PRO A 118 -12.47 -8.19 -1.90
C PRO A 118 -11.07 -7.92 -2.46
N TYR A 119 -10.52 -8.89 -3.18
CA TYR A 119 -9.28 -8.70 -3.93
C TYR A 119 -9.33 -9.51 -5.23
N ALA A 120 -8.69 -8.96 -6.26
CA ALA A 120 -8.59 -9.58 -7.55
C ALA A 120 -7.49 -10.64 -7.57
N VAL A 121 -7.80 -11.83 -8.06
CA VAL A 121 -6.85 -12.83 -8.54
C VAL A 121 -6.72 -12.65 -10.05
N LEU A 122 -5.50 -12.44 -10.51
CA LEU A 122 -5.20 -12.01 -11.86
C LEU A 122 -4.33 -13.04 -12.57
N LYS A 123 -4.53 -13.16 -13.88
CA LYS A 123 -3.52 -13.81 -14.73
C LYS A 123 -2.19 -13.04 -14.55
N PRO A 124 -1.06 -13.73 -14.31
CA PRO A 124 0.21 -13.06 -14.03
C PRO A 124 0.60 -12.07 -15.13
N VAL A 125 0.94 -10.84 -14.74
CA VAL A 125 1.32 -9.77 -15.67
C VAL A 125 2.49 -8.96 -15.11
N SER A 126 3.43 -8.58 -15.96
CA SER A 126 4.56 -7.72 -15.56
C SER A 126 4.16 -6.25 -15.67
N VAL A 127 4.25 -5.50 -14.58
CA VAL A 127 3.96 -4.06 -14.53
C VAL A 127 5.03 -3.37 -13.70
N GLY A 128 5.83 -2.52 -14.33
CA GLY A 128 6.94 -1.84 -13.67
C GLY A 128 7.96 -2.80 -13.08
N GLY A 129 8.40 -3.79 -13.86
CA GLY A 129 9.45 -4.74 -13.48
C GLY A 129 9.06 -5.86 -12.51
N VAL A 130 7.85 -5.85 -11.95
CA VAL A 130 7.36 -6.91 -11.05
C VAL A 130 6.20 -7.68 -11.65
N THR A 131 6.10 -8.96 -11.31
CA THR A 131 4.96 -9.80 -11.70
C THR A 131 3.84 -9.65 -10.68
N ILE A 132 2.70 -9.12 -11.12
CA ILE A 132 1.48 -8.97 -10.33
C ILE A 132 0.56 -10.17 -10.59
N LYS A 133 0.10 -10.80 -9.50
CA LYS A 133 -0.90 -11.89 -9.52
C LYS A 133 -2.16 -11.56 -8.74
N GLN A 134 -2.10 -10.53 -7.90
CA GLN A 134 -3.20 -10.09 -7.06
C GLN A 134 -3.22 -8.57 -7.01
N ALA A 135 -4.41 -8.00 -6.89
CA ALA A 135 -4.60 -6.56 -6.75
C ALA A 135 -5.77 -6.27 -5.81
N ALA A 136 -5.68 -5.16 -5.08
CA ALA A 136 -6.75 -4.72 -4.20
C ALA A 136 -8.01 -4.33 -5.00
N LEU A 137 -9.16 -4.66 -4.42
CA LEU A 137 -10.46 -4.11 -4.76
C LEU A 137 -11.00 -3.48 -3.47
N HIS A 138 -11.48 -2.24 -3.53
CA HIS A 138 -11.75 -1.49 -2.30
C HIS A 138 -12.92 -2.09 -1.49
N ASN A 139 -14.09 -2.23 -2.12
CA ASN A 139 -15.30 -2.81 -1.53
C ASN A 139 -16.32 -3.16 -2.63
N GLU A 140 -17.44 -3.79 -2.24
CA GLU A 140 -18.52 -4.16 -3.18
C GLU A 140 -19.04 -2.95 -3.98
N ASP A 141 -19.25 -1.81 -3.31
CA ASP A 141 -19.78 -0.61 -3.95
C ASP A 141 -18.81 -0.04 -5.00
N ASP A 142 -17.50 -0.02 -4.73
CA ASP A 142 -16.48 0.40 -5.69
C ASP A 142 -16.38 -0.56 -6.89
N ILE A 143 -16.48 -1.87 -6.64
CA ILE A 143 -16.50 -2.89 -7.69
C ILE A 143 -17.69 -2.67 -8.62
N ARG A 144 -18.89 -2.44 -8.06
CA ARG A 144 -20.10 -2.16 -8.85
C ARG A 144 -20.04 -0.81 -9.56
N ARG A 145 -19.55 0.24 -8.89
CA ARG A 145 -19.37 1.57 -9.47
C ARG A 145 -18.43 1.54 -10.68
N LYS A 146 -17.33 0.77 -10.61
CA LYS A 146 -16.41 0.54 -11.72
C LYS A 146 -16.92 -0.50 -12.71
N ASP A 147 -18.01 -1.20 -12.39
CA ASP A 147 -18.61 -2.31 -13.14
C ASP A 147 -17.57 -3.41 -13.40
N ILE A 148 -16.75 -3.78 -12.41
CA ILE A 148 -15.74 -4.84 -12.55
C ILE A 148 -16.39 -6.20 -12.35
N ARG A 149 -16.09 -7.17 -13.23
CA ARG A 149 -16.68 -8.50 -13.19
C ARG A 149 -15.61 -9.59 -13.38
N GLU A 150 -15.79 -10.73 -12.71
CA GLU A 150 -14.94 -11.91 -12.96
C GLU A 150 -14.97 -12.28 -14.46
N GLY A 151 -13.80 -12.56 -15.04
CA GLY A 151 -13.62 -12.79 -16.47
C GLY A 151 -13.25 -11.54 -17.28
N ASP A 152 -13.39 -10.32 -16.73
CA ASP A 152 -13.02 -9.10 -17.45
C ASP A 152 -11.51 -9.08 -17.78
N THR A 153 -11.15 -8.46 -18.91
CA THR A 153 -9.82 -7.88 -19.04
C THR A 153 -9.81 -6.56 -18.27
N VAL A 154 -8.93 -6.41 -17.29
CA VAL A 154 -8.87 -5.24 -16.41
C VAL A 154 -7.56 -4.47 -16.57
N ILE A 155 -7.64 -3.15 -16.36
CA ILE A 155 -6.49 -2.27 -16.21
C ILE A 155 -6.08 -2.30 -14.74
N ILE A 156 -4.83 -2.66 -14.49
CA ILE A 156 -4.22 -2.63 -13.17
C ILE A 156 -3.18 -1.52 -13.12
N GLN A 157 -2.97 -0.96 -11.93
CA GLN A 157 -1.94 0.05 -11.73
C GLN A 157 -1.09 -0.23 -10.50
N ARG A 158 0.17 0.19 -10.58
CA ARG A 158 1.13 0.17 -9.49
C ARG A 158 1.78 1.55 -9.39
N ALA A 159 1.82 2.10 -8.18
CA ALA A 159 2.53 3.35 -7.87
C ALA A 159 3.67 3.05 -6.89
N GLY A 160 4.93 3.03 -7.37
CA GLY A 160 6.08 2.71 -6.53
C GLY A 160 6.01 1.30 -5.89
N GLU A 161 6.37 1.19 -4.61
CA GLU A 161 6.28 -0.07 -3.83
C GLU A 161 4.87 -0.36 -3.25
N VAL A 162 3.84 0.38 -3.69
CA VAL A 162 2.48 0.26 -3.16
C VAL A 162 1.75 -0.96 -3.72
N ILE A 163 0.79 -1.48 -2.93
CA ILE A 163 -0.15 -2.55 -3.28
C ILE A 163 -0.81 -2.25 -4.64
N PRO A 164 -0.74 -3.16 -5.63
CA PRO A 164 -1.43 -3.00 -6.90
C PRO A 164 -2.94 -2.90 -6.72
N GLU A 165 -3.62 -2.13 -7.58
CA GLU A 165 -5.08 -2.03 -7.57
C GLU A 165 -5.69 -2.14 -8.98
N VAL A 166 -6.96 -2.54 -9.03
CA VAL A 166 -7.75 -2.56 -10.27
C VAL A 166 -8.39 -1.20 -10.50
N VAL A 167 -8.08 -0.61 -11.66
CA VAL A 167 -8.54 0.74 -12.06
C VAL A 167 -9.91 0.67 -12.72
N ALA A 168 -10.02 -0.13 -13.78
CA ALA A 168 -11.23 -0.23 -14.60
C ALA A 168 -11.23 -1.50 -15.47
N PRO A 169 -12.41 -2.00 -15.87
CA PRO A 169 -12.53 -3.06 -16.87
C PRO A 169 -12.42 -2.49 -18.29
N ILE A 170 -11.89 -3.29 -19.22
CA ILE A 170 -11.92 -3.03 -20.66
C ILE A 170 -13.22 -3.59 -21.22
N LYS A 171 -14.31 -2.82 -21.10
CA LYS A 171 -15.67 -3.27 -21.45
C LYS A 171 -15.82 -3.76 -22.89
N SER A 172 -15.03 -3.23 -23.82
CA SER A 172 -15.02 -3.65 -25.23
C SER A 172 -14.51 -5.08 -25.46
N LYS A 173 -13.87 -5.70 -24.45
CA LYS A 173 -13.37 -7.09 -24.51
C LYS A 173 -14.30 -8.11 -23.85
N ARG A 174 -15.49 -7.69 -23.40
CA ARG A 174 -16.45 -8.60 -22.77
C ARG A 174 -17.05 -9.60 -23.74
N THR A 175 -17.26 -10.80 -23.23
CA THR A 175 -17.91 -11.91 -23.91
C THR A 175 -19.42 -11.93 -23.69
N GLY A 176 -19.91 -11.21 -22.67
CA GLY A 176 -21.31 -11.21 -22.25
C GLY A 176 -21.65 -12.28 -21.21
N GLN A 177 -20.69 -13.13 -20.83
CA GLN A 177 -20.86 -14.14 -19.78
C GLN A 177 -20.56 -13.59 -18.37
N GLU A 178 -20.00 -12.39 -18.28
CA GLU A 178 -19.54 -11.79 -17.03
C GLU A 178 -20.72 -11.32 -16.16
N LYS A 179 -20.76 -11.78 -14.90
CA LYS A 179 -21.82 -11.47 -13.94
C LYS A 179 -21.46 -10.28 -13.07
N GLU A 180 -22.46 -9.51 -12.67
CA GLU A 180 -22.28 -8.46 -11.67
C GLU A 180 -21.84 -9.06 -10.34
N PHE A 181 -20.92 -8.39 -9.65
CA PHE A 181 -20.38 -8.86 -8.39
C PHE A 181 -21.36 -8.66 -7.24
N SER A 182 -21.47 -9.68 -6.39
CA SER A 182 -22.22 -9.67 -5.15
C SER A 182 -21.39 -10.36 -4.08
N LEU A 183 -21.05 -9.62 -3.02
CA LEU A 183 -20.21 -10.16 -1.95
C LEU A 183 -20.94 -11.30 -1.22
N LEU A 184 -22.23 -11.14 -0.96
CA LEU A 184 -23.06 -12.15 -0.30
C LEU A 184 -23.17 -13.44 -1.12
N ASP A 185 -23.32 -13.33 -2.44
CA ASP A 185 -23.35 -14.51 -3.32
C ASP A 185 -21.98 -15.19 -3.37
N LYS A 186 -20.90 -14.40 -3.39
CA LYS A 186 -19.53 -14.93 -3.40
C LYS A 186 -19.20 -15.76 -2.16
N ILE A 187 -19.77 -15.40 -1.01
CA ILE A 187 -19.52 -16.09 0.27
C ILE A 187 -20.71 -16.95 0.74
N PHE A 188 -21.61 -17.31 -0.18
CA PHE A 188 -22.74 -18.16 0.13
C PHE A 188 -22.28 -19.58 0.49
N ASP A 189 -22.59 -20.02 1.71
CA ASP A 189 -22.28 -21.36 2.20
C ASP A 189 -23.49 -22.27 1.93
N SER A 190 -23.31 -23.24 1.03
CA SER A 190 -24.37 -24.18 0.62
C SER A 190 -24.78 -25.15 1.72
N GLN A 191 -23.91 -25.43 2.71
CA GLN A 191 -24.27 -26.28 3.84
C GLN A 191 -25.15 -25.51 4.83
N LYS A 192 -24.87 -24.22 5.03
CA LYS A 192 -25.62 -23.35 5.96
C LYS A 192 -26.80 -22.63 5.31
N GLN A 193 -26.91 -22.70 3.98
CA GLN A 193 -27.96 -22.04 3.19
C GLN A 193 -28.02 -20.52 3.46
N ARG A 194 -26.86 -19.89 3.67
CA ARG A 194 -26.72 -18.45 3.90
C ARG A 194 -25.30 -17.96 3.61
N PRO A 195 -25.10 -16.65 3.39
CA PRO A 195 -23.76 -16.06 3.41
C PRO A 195 -23.07 -16.30 4.76
N ALA A 196 -21.81 -16.71 4.71
CA ALA A 196 -21.01 -16.99 5.89
C ALA A 196 -19.57 -16.51 5.70
N CYS A 197 -18.87 -16.23 6.80
CA CYS A 197 -17.46 -15.86 6.74
C CYS A 197 -16.65 -16.98 6.06
N PRO A 198 -15.84 -16.68 5.03
CA PRO A 198 -15.10 -17.72 4.29
C PRO A 198 -14.00 -18.41 5.12
N VAL A 199 -13.67 -17.87 6.30
CA VAL A 199 -12.63 -18.41 7.19
C VAL A 199 -13.23 -19.23 8.34
N CYS A 200 -14.14 -18.64 9.12
CA CYS A 200 -14.69 -19.31 10.31
C CYS A 200 -16.15 -19.76 10.15
N GLY A 201 -16.80 -19.41 9.04
CA GLY A 201 -18.19 -19.76 8.77
C GLY A 201 -19.21 -19.08 9.68
N ALA A 202 -18.81 -18.06 10.45
CA ALA A 202 -19.71 -17.26 11.26
C ALA A 202 -20.62 -16.38 10.41
N GLU A 203 -21.61 -15.76 11.06
CA GLU A 203 -22.51 -14.81 10.43
C GLU A 203 -21.75 -13.58 9.88
N VAL A 204 -22.30 -13.05 8.78
CA VAL A 204 -21.81 -11.84 8.13
C VAL A 204 -22.85 -10.75 8.29
N VAL A 205 -22.42 -9.60 8.78
CA VAL A 205 -23.28 -8.45 9.07
C VAL A 205 -22.81 -7.22 8.30
N LYS A 206 -23.75 -6.37 7.87
CA LYS A 206 -23.47 -5.03 7.34
C LYS A 206 -24.17 -4.03 8.26
N PRO A 207 -23.44 -3.36 9.16
CA PRO A 207 -24.02 -2.34 10.03
C PRO A 207 -24.69 -1.23 9.22
N GLU A 208 -25.74 -0.62 9.78
CA GLU A 208 -26.44 0.48 9.12
C GLU A 208 -25.51 1.66 8.89
N GLY A 209 -25.50 2.19 7.65
CA GLY A 209 -24.64 3.30 7.25
C GLY A 209 -23.21 2.91 6.88
N GLU A 210 -22.82 1.64 7.02
CA GLU A 210 -21.48 1.17 6.65
C GLU A 210 -21.43 0.58 5.24
N VAL A 211 -20.29 0.74 4.57
CA VAL A 211 -20.03 0.22 3.21
C VAL A 211 -19.58 -1.25 3.25
N MET A 212 -18.85 -1.63 4.31
CA MET A 212 -18.21 -2.94 4.43
C MET A 212 -19.12 -3.97 5.10
N TYR A 213 -18.91 -5.24 4.76
CA TYR A 213 -19.45 -6.36 5.51
C TYR A 213 -18.41 -6.85 6.52
N TYR A 214 -18.89 -7.46 7.60
CA TYR A 214 -18.06 -7.89 8.71
C TYR A 214 -18.38 -9.32 9.12
N CYS A 215 -17.34 -10.08 9.45
CA CYS A 215 -17.46 -11.30 10.23
C CYS A 215 -17.79 -10.94 11.68
N SER A 216 -18.93 -11.43 12.21
CA SER A 216 -19.37 -11.13 13.58
C SER A 216 -18.57 -11.85 14.66
N ASN A 217 -17.79 -12.87 14.31
CA ASN A 217 -17.01 -13.65 15.27
C ASN A 217 -15.64 -13.01 15.52
N ALA A 218 -15.51 -12.31 16.65
CA ALA A 218 -14.23 -11.72 17.08
C ALA A 218 -13.12 -12.77 17.26
N ALA A 219 -13.45 -14.03 17.54
CA ALA A 219 -12.50 -15.14 17.65
C ALA A 219 -12.20 -15.84 16.31
N CYS A 220 -12.62 -15.25 15.18
CA CYS A 220 -12.28 -15.75 13.85
C CYS A 220 -10.75 -15.88 13.71
N PRO A 221 -10.21 -17.03 13.24
CA PRO A 221 -8.77 -17.25 13.12
C PRO A 221 -8.05 -16.17 12.31
N ALA A 222 -8.64 -15.70 11.20
CA ALA A 222 -8.06 -14.62 10.40
C ALA A 222 -7.96 -13.31 11.20
N GLN A 223 -9.00 -12.97 11.98
CA GLN A 223 -8.94 -11.76 12.82
C GLN A 223 -7.89 -11.91 13.93
N VAL A 224 -7.76 -13.10 14.52
CA VAL A 224 -6.73 -13.37 15.54
C VAL A 224 -5.33 -13.19 14.95
N GLN A 225 -5.06 -13.80 13.80
CA GLN A 225 -3.78 -13.71 13.10
C GLN A 225 -3.43 -12.25 12.79
N GLU A 226 -4.35 -11.51 12.16
CA GLU A 226 -4.18 -10.10 11.82
C GLU A 226 -3.96 -9.21 13.05
N ARG A 227 -4.60 -9.52 14.19
CA ARG A 227 -4.36 -8.81 15.46
C ARG A 227 -2.97 -9.09 16.01
N LEU A 228 -2.48 -10.33 15.91
CA LEU A 228 -1.11 -10.69 16.30
C LEU A 228 -0.08 -9.94 15.46
N GLU A 229 -0.27 -9.92 14.14
CA GLU A 229 0.59 -9.18 13.21
C GLU A 229 0.61 -7.69 13.52
N HIS A 230 -0.57 -7.10 13.71
CA HIS A 230 -0.66 -5.69 14.08
C HIS A 230 0.02 -5.40 15.42
N PHE A 231 -0.19 -6.25 16.43
CA PHE A 231 0.43 -6.10 17.75
C PHE A 231 1.97 -6.14 17.65
N ALA A 232 2.52 -7.03 16.82
CA ALA A 232 3.95 -7.13 16.59
C ALA A 232 4.53 -6.02 15.69
N SER A 233 3.68 -5.31 14.92
CA SER A 233 4.11 -4.31 13.95
C SER A 233 4.95 -3.17 14.55
N ARG A 234 5.74 -2.51 13.70
CA ARG A 234 6.65 -1.41 14.07
C ARG A 234 5.94 -0.25 14.77
N GLY A 235 4.68 0.03 14.43
CA GLY A 235 3.87 1.09 15.02
C GLY A 235 3.14 0.70 16.31
N ALA A 236 3.24 -0.56 16.73
CA ALA A 236 2.66 -1.08 17.96
C ALA A 236 3.77 -1.50 18.93
N MET A 237 3.90 -2.79 19.25
CA MET A 237 4.91 -3.30 20.19
C MET A 237 6.29 -3.51 19.55
N ASN A 238 6.40 -3.38 18.23
CA ASN A 238 7.67 -3.46 17.47
C ASN A 238 8.45 -4.76 17.75
N ILE A 239 7.75 -5.90 17.76
CA ILE A 239 8.32 -7.23 17.94
C ILE A 239 8.78 -7.75 16.59
N ARG A 240 10.09 -7.66 16.33
CA ARG A 240 10.68 -8.14 15.07
C ARG A 240 10.59 -9.66 14.97
N GLY A 241 10.39 -10.15 13.75
CA GLY A 241 10.36 -11.58 13.45
C GLY A 241 8.97 -12.20 13.45
N ILE A 242 7.92 -11.47 13.85
CA ILE A 242 6.53 -11.92 13.75
C ILE A 242 5.85 -11.11 12.64
N GLY A 243 5.75 -11.71 11.45
CA GLY A 243 4.94 -11.23 10.33
C GLY A 243 4.00 -12.34 9.85
N GLU A 244 3.34 -12.15 8.71
CA GLU A 244 2.28 -13.02 8.16
C GLU A 244 2.53 -14.52 8.28
N SER A 245 3.70 -15.00 7.85
CA SER A 245 4.01 -16.43 7.88
C SER A 245 4.19 -16.98 9.31
N GLN A 246 4.78 -16.18 10.20
CA GLN A 246 5.07 -16.58 11.56
C GLN A 246 3.83 -16.49 12.45
N SER A 247 3.00 -15.45 12.29
CA SER A 247 1.70 -15.35 12.97
C SER A 247 0.78 -16.50 12.58
N ALA A 248 0.70 -16.83 11.28
CA ALA A 248 -0.09 -17.95 10.78
C ALA A 248 0.37 -19.29 11.38
N MET A 249 1.68 -19.56 11.38
CA MET A 249 2.25 -20.79 11.94
C MET A 249 1.99 -20.91 13.45
N LEU A 250 2.26 -19.84 14.21
CA LEU A 250 2.05 -19.83 15.67
C LEU A 250 0.58 -20.10 16.04
N LEU A 251 -0.35 -19.60 15.22
CA LEU A 251 -1.78 -19.83 15.41
C LEU A 251 -2.20 -21.25 14.99
N SER A 252 -1.72 -21.75 13.84
CA SER A 252 -2.09 -23.08 13.33
C SER A 252 -1.59 -24.21 14.22
N GLU A 253 -0.40 -24.06 14.80
CA GLU A 253 0.17 -25.03 15.75
C GLU A 253 -0.41 -24.89 17.17
N GLY A 254 -1.33 -23.93 17.39
CA GLY A 254 -1.92 -23.68 18.71
C GLY A 254 -0.93 -23.17 19.76
N LEU A 255 0.25 -22.69 19.32
CA LEU A 255 1.27 -22.10 20.18
C LEU A 255 0.83 -20.76 20.76
N VAL A 256 -0.03 -20.04 20.03
CA VAL A 256 -0.54 -18.71 20.39
C VAL A 256 -2.03 -18.65 20.06
N LYS A 257 -2.84 -18.15 21.00
CA LYS A 257 -4.27 -17.86 20.80
C LYS A 257 -4.57 -16.36 20.74
N ASP A 258 -3.75 -15.57 21.41
CA ASP A 258 -3.81 -14.11 21.44
C ASP A 258 -2.42 -13.49 21.69
N ALA A 259 -2.35 -12.17 21.72
CA ALA A 259 -1.09 -11.45 21.87
C ALA A 259 -0.36 -11.73 23.21
N ALA A 260 -1.08 -12.14 24.26
CA ALA A 260 -0.45 -12.43 25.56
C ALA A 260 0.41 -13.69 25.51
N ASP A 261 -0.01 -14.70 24.73
CA ASP A 261 0.73 -15.96 24.58
C ASP A 261 2.14 -15.77 23.98
N LEU A 262 2.38 -14.69 23.24
CA LEU A 262 3.71 -14.34 22.70
C LEU A 262 4.78 -14.26 23.79
N TYR A 263 4.42 -13.79 24.99
CA TYR A 263 5.34 -13.65 26.13
C TYR A 263 5.67 -14.99 26.81
N TYR A 264 4.90 -16.04 26.52
CA TYR A 264 5.08 -17.38 27.08
C TYR A 264 5.74 -18.36 26.11
N LEU A 265 6.03 -17.94 24.88
CA LEU A 265 6.68 -18.79 23.86
C LEU A 265 8.02 -19.40 24.32
N LYS A 266 8.75 -18.72 25.21
CA LYS A 266 9.98 -19.26 25.81
C LYS A 266 9.76 -20.59 26.52
N GLN A 267 8.56 -20.80 27.10
CA GLN A 267 8.19 -22.03 27.79
C GLN A 267 7.82 -23.16 26.81
N LYS A 268 7.60 -22.83 25.54
CA LYS A 268 7.24 -23.77 24.45
C LYS A 268 8.40 -23.99 23.48
N LYS A 269 9.65 -23.77 23.92
CA LYS A 269 10.84 -23.81 23.05
C LYS A 269 11.03 -25.14 22.30
N GLU A 270 10.59 -26.26 22.87
CA GLU A 270 10.68 -27.58 22.23
C GLU A 270 9.70 -27.78 21.08
N GLN A 271 8.71 -26.90 20.94
CA GLN A 271 7.66 -26.94 19.91
C GLN A 271 7.89 -25.90 18.79
N LEU A 272 8.94 -25.07 18.92
CA LEU A 272 9.36 -24.03 17.96
C LEU A 272 10.53 -24.53 17.11
#